data_AF-A0A7S1EVW6-F1
#
_entry.id   AF-A0A7S1EVW6-F1
#
_cell.length_a   1.000
_cell.length_b   1.000
_cell.length_c   1.000
_cell.angle_alpha   90.00
_cell.angle_beta   90.00
_cell.angle_gamma   90.00
#
_symmetry.space_group_name_H-M   'P 1'
#
loop_
_entity.id
_entity.type
_entity.pdbx_description
1 polymer ?
#
loop_
_entity_poly.entity_id
_entity_poly.type
_entity_poly.pdbx_seq_one_letter_code
_entity_poly.pdbx_strand_id
1 'polypeptide(L)'
;EDKLIEHNELFAAMNLVLFDMALQHVCRISRITDLPCGNALLVGVGGSGKQSLSRLASFINSQDVLTILVNQSYGMGELKFDLQEFYKKAAVKPGSPHAFLMTDGQIADERFLVYINDMLSSGNIPDLFTREEYDAIFGGVRNLAKAAGFTDERDSLFQFFLDRVRKNLHMILCHSPVGDQFRIRGRKFPALVSCMVIDVFSAWPRDALQG
;
A
#
# COMPACT_ATOMS: atom_id res chain seq x y z
N GLU A 1 -13.98 17.89 -6.86
CA GLU A 1 -12.96 18.97 -6.94
C GLU A 1 -12.58 19.47 -5.55
N ASP A 2 -13.54 19.73 -4.66
CA ASP A 2 -13.28 20.17 -3.26
C ASP A 2 -12.23 19.33 -2.52
N LYS A 3 -12.30 18.00 -2.60
CA LYS A 3 -11.30 17.10 -1.98
C LYS A 3 -9.88 17.25 -2.54
N LEU A 4 -9.74 17.65 -3.81
CA LEU A 4 -8.44 17.94 -4.41
C LEU A 4 -7.88 19.27 -3.89
N ILE A 5 -8.75 20.26 -3.67
CA ILE A 5 -8.38 21.54 -3.06
C ILE A 5 -7.91 21.32 -1.63
N GLU A 6 -8.70 20.62 -0.81
CA GLU A 6 -8.33 20.25 0.57
C GLU A 6 -6.99 19.50 0.62
N HIS A 7 -6.77 18.53 -0.29
CA HIS A 7 -5.49 17.83 -0.38
C HIS A 7 -4.34 18.80 -0.68
N ASN A 8 -4.52 19.74 -1.61
CA ASN A 8 -3.48 20.69 -2.00
C ASN A 8 -3.19 21.76 -0.94
N GLU A 9 -4.10 21.97 0.02
CA GLU A 9 -3.86 22.80 1.20
C GLU A 9 -3.01 22.09 2.26
N LEU A 10 -3.17 20.76 2.38
CA LEU A 10 -2.50 19.95 3.41
C LEU A 10 -1.19 19.31 2.93
N PHE A 11 -1.07 19.05 1.63
CA PHE A 11 0.03 18.32 1.02
C PHE A 11 0.59 19.05 -0.22
N ALA A 12 1.63 18.49 -0.82
CA ALA A 12 2.19 19.02 -2.05
C ALA A 12 1.12 19.10 -3.16
N ALA A 13 0.98 20.28 -3.74
CA ALA A 13 -0.07 20.57 -4.72
C ALA A 13 0.03 19.63 -5.94
N MET A 14 -1.09 18.97 -6.25
CA MET A 14 -1.26 18.16 -7.45
C MET A 14 -2.13 18.91 -8.46
N ASN A 15 -1.54 19.25 -9.61
CA ASN A 15 -2.27 19.85 -10.73
C ASN A 15 -2.94 18.74 -11.55
N LEU A 16 -4.05 18.21 -11.01
CA LEU A 16 -4.86 17.20 -11.67
C LEU A 16 -6.07 17.85 -12.34
N VAL A 17 -6.26 17.57 -13.63
CA VAL A 17 -7.53 17.80 -14.31
C VAL A 17 -8.41 16.58 -14.07
N LEU A 18 -9.56 16.78 -13.42
CA LEU A 18 -10.48 15.70 -13.10
C LEU A 18 -11.53 15.57 -14.21
N PHE A 19 -11.31 14.62 -15.11
CA PHE A 19 -12.28 14.19 -16.13
C PHE A 19 -12.83 12.80 -15.79
N ASP A 20 -13.89 12.37 -16.46
CA ASP A 20 -14.66 11.16 -16.10
C ASP A 20 -13.80 9.91 -15.89
N MET A 21 -12.84 9.62 -16.77
CA MET A 21 -11.98 8.44 -16.59
C MET A 21 -11.03 8.58 -15.39
N ALA A 22 -10.50 9.78 -15.12
CA ALA A 22 -9.68 10.01 -13.92
C ALA A 22 -10.52 9.81 -12.65
N LEU A 23 -11.76 10.30 -12.63
CA LEU A 23 -12.70 10.07 -11.53
C LEU A 23 -13.02 8.58 -11.35
N GLN A 24 -13.24 7.84 -12.44
CA GLN A 24 -13.47 6.39 -12.39
C GLN A 24 -12.28 5.64 -11.77
N HIS A 25 -11.04 6.01 -12.11
CA HIS A 25 -9.85 5.44 -11.49
C HIS A 25 -9.77 5.77 -10.00
N VAL A 26 -10.02 7.03 -9.61
CA VAL A 26 -10.05 7.43 -8.19
C VAL A 26 -11.10 6.63 -7.41
N CYS A 27 -12.32 6.52 -7.94
CA CYS A 27 -13.39 5.73 -7.32
C CYS A 27 -13.03 4.24 -7.24
N ARG A 28 -12.38 3.67 -8.27
CA ARG A 28 -11.94 2.28 -8.27
C ARG A 28 -10.86 2.05 -7.21
N ILE A 29 -9.85 2.90 -7.14
CA ILE A 29 -8.76 2.80 -6.14
C ILE A 29 -9.35 2.94 -4.73
N SER A 30 -10.17 3.96 -4.49
CA SER A 30 -10.83 4.19 -3.21
C SER A 30 -11.67 2.98 -2.79
N ARG A 31 -12.45 2.40 -3.70
CA ARG A 31 -13.21 1.17 -3.43
C ARG A 31 -12.32 -0.03 -3.11
N ILE A 32 -11.17 -0.16 -3.77
CA ILE A 32 -10.24 -1.27 -3.50
C ILE A 32 -9.64 -1.11 -2.10
N THR A 33 -9.14 0.07 -1.75
CA THR A 33 -8.45 0.28 -0.46
C THR A 33 -9.38 0.46 0.73
N ASP A 34 -10.69 0.61 0.52
CA ASP A 34 -11.70 0.60 1.59
C ASP A 34 -12.08 -0.83 2.02
N LEU A 35 -11.79 -1.84 1.18
CA LEU A 35 -12.01 -3.25 1.53
C LEU A 35 -10.87 -3.79 2.41
N PRO A 36 -11.17 -4.60 3.44
CA PRO A 36 -10.13 -5.27 4.22
C PRO A 36 -9.32 -6.18 3.31
N CYS A 37 -8.00 -6.20 3.48
CA CYS A 37 -7.05 -6.89 2.58
C CYS A 37 -7.07 -6.39 1.12
N GLY A 38 -7.68 -5.23 0.85
CA GLY A 38 -7.77 -4.65 -0.48
C GLY A 38 -6.43 -4.05 -0.91
N ASN A 39 -5.78 -4.66 -1.90
CA ASN A 39 -4.55 -4.18 -2.51
C ASN A 39 -4.79 -3.88 -3.99
N ALA A 40 -4.18 -2.81 -4.51
CA ALA A 40 -4.37 -2.35 -5.88
C ALA A 40 -3.08 -2.42 -6.69
N LEU A 41 -3.14 -3.02 -7.88
CA LEU A 41 -2.06 -3.02 -8.86
C LEU A 41 -2.45 -2.10 -10.02
N LEU A 42 -1.83 -0.92 -10.08
CA LEU A 42 -2.09 0.08 -11.11
C LEU A 42 -1.11 -0.09 -12.26
N VAL A 43 -1.61 -0.49 -13.42
CA VAL A 43 -0.79 -0.76 -14.61
C VAL A 43 -1.00 0.33 -15.64
N GLY A 44 0.05 1.06 -16.00
CA GLY A 44 -0.02 2.07 -17.05
C GLY A 44 1.33 2.72 -17.35
N VAL A 45 1.44 3.38 -18.50
CA VAL A 45 2.68 4.06 -18.90
C VAL A 45 3.04 5.21 -17.95
N GLY A 46 4.30 5.65 -17.94
CA GLY A 46 4.72 6.83 -17.18
C GLY A 46 3.88 8.06 -17.56
N GLY A 47 3.58 8.93 -16.59
CA GLY A 47 2.76 10.13 -16.82
C GLY A 47 1.25 9.91 -16.84
N SER A 48 0.75 8.67 -16.74
CA SER A 48 -0.69 8.35 -16.63
C SER A 48 -1.37 8.77 -15.31
N GLY A 49 -0.68 9.48 -14.41
CA GLY A 49 -1.28 9.98 -13.16
C GLY A 49 -1.49 8.94 -12.05
N LYS A 50 -1.08 7.68 -12.21
CA LYS A 50 -1.26 6.58 -11.22
C LYS A 50 -0.98 6.98 -9.77
N GLN A 51 0.20 7.55 -9.51
CA GLN A 51 0.57 7.97 -8.15
C GLN A 51 -0.34 9.08 -7.61
N SER A 52 -0.61 10.11 -8.42
CA SER A 52 -1.40 11.27 -8.01
C SER A 52 -2.86 10.90 -7.74
N LEU A 53 -3.46 10.06 -8.59
CA LEU A 53 -4.81 9.54 -8.36
C LEU A 53 -4.87 8.61 -7.15
N SER A 54 -3.80 7.84 -6.88
CA SER A 54 -3.71 7.00 -5.68
C SER A 54 -3.66 7.83 -4.39
N ARG A 55 -2.88 8.92 -4.39
CA ARG A 55 -2.80 9.85 -3.25
C ARG A 55 -4.14 10.52 -3.00
N LEU A 56 -4.81 10.97 -4.06
CA LEU A 56 -6.15 11.54 -3.96
C LEU A 56 -7.17 10.52 -3.42
N ALA A 57 -7.15 9.29 -3.93
CA ALA A 57 -8.03 8.22 -3.44
C ALA A 57 -7.78 7.87 -1.97
N SER A 58 -6.51 7.81 -1.56
CA SER A 58 -6.12 7.55 -0.16
C SER A 58 -6.58 8.69 0.75
N PHE A 59 -6.43 9.94 0.31
CA PHE A 59 -6.92 11.11 1.03
C PHE A 59 -8.45 11.09 1.21
N ILE A 60 -9.20 10.72 0.18
CA ILE A 60 -10.65 10.55 0.25
C ILE A 60 -11.03 9.50 1.31
N ASN A 61 -10.28 8.40 1.38
CA ASN A 61 -10.49 7.34 2.37
C ASN A 61 -9.92 7.66 3.77
N SER A 62 -9.39 8.87 3.99
CA SER A 62 -8.70 9.24 5.24
C SER A 62 -7.54 8.28 5.60
N GLN A 63 -6.84 7.79 4.58
CA GLN A 63 -5.68 6.90 4.70
C GLN A 63 -4.40 7.70 4.55
N ASP A 64 -3.48 7.53 5.48
CA ASP A 64 -2.15 8.14 5.37
C ASP A 64 -1.33 7.39 4.31
N VAL A 65 -0.73 8.14 3.38
CA VAL A 65 0.08 7.57 2.31
C VAL A 65 1.50 7.33 2.81
N LEU A 66 1.92 6.07 2.81
CA LEU A 66 3.28 5.64 3.10
C LEU A 66 4.01 5.44 1.76
N THR A 67 5.24 5.94 1.66
CA THR A 67 6.13 5.72 0.51
C THR A 67 7.53 5.47 1.01
N ILE A 68 8.30 4.69 0.27
CA ILE A 68 9.74 4.51 0.52
C ILE A 68 10.55 5.56 -0.24
N LEU A 69 11.70 5.95 0.32
CA LEU A 69 12.63 6.89 -0.30
C LEU A 69 13.90 6.15 -0.69
N VAL A 70 13.92 5.67 -1.93
CA VAL A 70 15.04 4.89 -2.47
C VAL A 70 16.18 5.84 -2.85
N ASN A 71 17.30 5.72 -2.14
CA ASN A 71 18.57 6.36 -2.45
C ASN A 71 19.61 5.30 -2.85
N GLN A 72 20.84 5.70 -3.19
CA GLN A 72 21.88 4.77 -3.62
C GLN A 72 22.28 3.72 -2.56
N SER A 73 22.05 4.02 -1.28
CA SER A 73 22.32 3.12 -0.15
C SER A 73 21.09 2.32 0.29
N TYR A 74 19.93 2.52 -0.34
CA TYR A 74 18.69 1.87 0.08
C TYR A 74 18.72 0.40 -0.31
N GLY A 75 18.87 -0.48 0.68
CA GLY A 75 18.94 -1.91 0.51
C GLY A 75 17.84 -2.64 1.27
N MET A 76 18.10 -3.92 1.51
CA MET A 76 17.15 -4.82 2.20
C MET A 76 16.90 -4.40 3.65
N GLY A 77 17.92 -3.84 4.33
CA GLY A 77 17.82 -3.43 5.73
C GLY A 77 16.87 -2.26 5.91
N GLU A 78 16.98 -1.26 5.03
CA GLU A 78 16.14 -0.07 4.99
C GLU A 78 14.70 -0.43 4.64
N LEU A 79 14.49 -1.30 3.64
CA LEU A 79 13.15 -1.81 3.33
C LEU A 79 12.53 -2.53 4.53
N LYS A 80 13.30 -3.40 5.19
CA LYS A 80 12.81 -4.13 6.37
C LYS A 80 12.41 -3.15 7.47
N PHE A 81 13.22 -2.13 7.73
CA PHE A 81 12.92 -1.09 8.70
C PHE A 81 11.64 -0.31 8.34
N ASP A 82 11.48 0.12 7.10
CA ASP A 82 10.27 0.83 6.64
C ASP A 82 9.03 -0.06 6.82
N LEU A 83 9.10 -1.34 6.41
CA LEU A 83 8.00 -2.29 6.59
C LEU A 83 7.66 -2.52 8.07
N GLN A 84 8.66 -2.61 8.95
CA GLN A 84 8.45 -2.69 10.39
C GLN A 84 7.68 -1.47 10.91
N GLU A 85 8.06 -0.25 10.49
CA GLU A 85 7.35 0.97 10.86
C GLU A 85 5.92 0.99 10.33
N PHE A 86 5.71 0.56 9.08
CA PHE A 86 4.37 0.52 8.47
C PHE A 86 3.45 -0.44 9.21
N TYR A 87 3.94 -1.63 9.57
CA TYR A 87 3.22 -2.61 10.37
C TYR A 87 2.89 -2.08 11.78
N LYS A 88 3.85 -1.41 12.43
CA LYS A 88 3.62 -0.77 13.74
C LYS A 88 2.55 0.31 13.65
N LYS A 89 2.60 1.20 12.65
CA LYS A 89 1.59 2.27 12.44
C LYS A 89 0.19 1.70 12.16
N ALA A 90 0.10 0.61 11.41
CA ALA A 90 -1.16 -0.03 11.06
C ALA A 90 -1.81 -0.78 12.24
N ALA A 91 -1.01 -1.44 13.10
CA ALA A 91 -1.56 -2.33 14.13
C ALA A 91 -1.47 -1.79 15.57
N VAL A 92 -0.41 -1.07 15.92
CA VAL A 92 -0.20 -0.52 17.26
C VAL A 92 -0.89 0.83 17.37
N LYS A 93 -1.45 1.15 18.55
CA LYS A 93 -2.24 2.36 18.83
C LYS A 93 -1.58 3.61 18.21
N PRO A 94 -2.28 4.39 17.35
CA PRO A 94 -3.72 4.38 17.11
C PRO A 94 -4.23 3.23 16.23
N GLY A 95 -3.37 2.63 15.40
CA GLY A 95 -3.71 1.60 14.44
C GLY A 95 -4.72 2.11 13.40
N SER A 96 -4.30 3.14 12.67
CA SER A 96 -5.05 3.83 11.61
C SER A 96 -4.84 3.16 10.25
N PRO A 97 -5.74 3.38 9.29
CA PRO A 97 -5.59 2.86 7.95
C PRO A 97 -4.55 3.66 7.14
N HIS A 98 -3.72 2.96 6.38
CA HIS A 98 -2.61 3.49 5.60
C HIS A 98 -2.58 2.86 4.22
N ALA A 99 -2.20 3.65 3.22
CA ALA A 99 -1.95 3.20 1.87
C ALA A 99 -0.45 3.20 1.58
N PHE A 100 0.17 2.03 1.42
CA PHE A 100 1.55 1.92 1.00
C PHE A 100 1.66 2.02 -0.52
N LEU A 101 2.09 3.18 -1.00
CA LEU A 101 2.32 3.47 -2.41
C LEU A 101 3.77 3.16 -2.80
N MET A 102 3.94 2.22 -3.73
CA MET A 102 5.25 1.85 -4.28
C MET A 102 5.22 1.87 -5.81
N THR A 103 6.32 2.24 -6.44
CA THR A 103 6.47 2.22 -7.90
C THR A 103 7.51 1.21 -8.37
N ASP A 104 7.38 0.80 -9.63
CA ASP A 104 8.36 -0.08 -10.29
C ASP A 104 9.79 0.47 -10.28
N GLY A 105 9.95 1.78 -10.40
CA GLY A 105 11.24 2.47 -10.31
C GLY A 105 11.86 2.48 -8.90
N GLN A 106 11.07 2.26 -7.85
CA GLN A 106 11.56 2.10 -6.47
C GLN A 106 12.01 0.65 -6.17
N ILE A 107 11.78 -0.30 -7.08
CA ILE A 107 12.26 -1.67 -6.93
C ILE A 107 13.73 -1.73 -7.41
N ALA A 108 14.64 -1.31 -6.53
CA ALA A 108 16.08 -1.33 -6.79
C ALA A 108 16.64 -2.75 -6.83
N ASP A 109 16.08 -3.66 -6.04
CA ASP A 109 16.46 -5.08 -5.97
C ASP A 109 15.22 -5.97 -6.10
N GLU A 110 15.28 -7.02 -6.93
CA GLU A 110 14.17 -7.99 -7.07
C GLU A 110 13.83 -8.67 -5.73
N ARG A 111 14.78 -8.78 -4.80
CA ARG A 111 14.54 -9.35 -3.47
C ARG A 111 13.52 -8.55 -2.65
N PHE A 112 13.29 -7.28 -2.98
CA PHE A 112 12.22 -6.50 -2.34
C PHE A 112 10.86 -7.16 -2.55
N LEU A 113 10.65 -7.75 -3.73
CA LEU A 113 9.39 -8.38 -4.08
C LEU A 113 9.12 -9.67 -3.30
N VAL A 114 10.12 -10.27 -2.66
CA VAL A 114 9.90 -11.39 -1.72
C VAL A 114 9.09 -10.92 -0.52
N TYR A 115 9.52 -9.83 0.11
CA TYR A 115 8.85 -9.22 1.27
C TYR A 115 7.45 -8.75 0.92
N ILE A 116 7.31 -8.12 -0.25
CA ILE A 116 6.02 -7.67 -0.77
C ILE A 116 5.09 -8.87 -1.05
N ASN A 117 5.61 -9.95 -1.63
CA ASN A 117 4.82 -11.16 -1.89
C ASN A 117 4.32 -11.80 -0.59
N ASP A 118 5.15 -11.84 0.46
CA ASP A 118 4.77 -12.38 1.76
C ASP A 118 3.73 -11.51 2.47
N MET A 119 3.88 -10.18 2.38
CA MET A 119 2.89 -9.19 2.83
C MET A 119 1.55 -9.38 2.12
N LEU A 120 1.54 -9.52 0.79
CA LEU A 120 0.30 -9.65 0.01
C LEU A 120 -0.39 -11.01 0.22
N SER A 121 0.39 -12.08 0.32
CA SER A 121 -0.15 -13.44 0.43
C SER A 121 -0.73 -13.73 1.82
N SER A 122 0.05 -13.48 2.88
CA SER A 122 -0.31 -13.84 4.25
C SER A 122 -0.37 -12.66 5.21
N GLY A 123 0.20 -11.51 4.85
CA GLY A 123 0.42 -10.41 5.77
C GLY A 123 1.54 -10.67 6.78
N ASN A 124 2.11 -11.87 6.82
CA ASN A 124 3.23 -12.23 7.69
C ASN A 124 4.51 -12.32 6.86
N ILE A 125 5.49 -11.48 7.19
CA ILE A 125 6.80 -11.51 6.58
C ILE A 125 7.76 -12.24 7.54
N PRO A 126 8.38 -13.35 7.12
CA PRO A 126 9.34 -14.07 7.94
C PRO A 126 10.48 -13.18 8.42
N ASP A 127 10.89 -13.38 9.67
CA ASP A 127 11.97 -12.64 10.33
C ASP A 127 11.83 -11.11 10.29
N LEU A 128 10.63 -10.56 10.05
CA LEU A 128 10.43 -9.11 10.01
C LEU A 128 10.75 -8.45 11.35
N PHE A 129 10.33 -9.04 12.46
CA PHE A 129 10.59 -8.56 13.82
C PHE A 129 11.37 -9.57 14.64
N THR A 130 12.21 -9.09 15.55
CA THR A 130 12.83 -9.97 16.56
C THR A 130 11.82 -10.40 17.62
N ARG A 131 12.21 -11.38 18.45
CA ARG A 131 11.37 -11.85 19.55
C ARG A 131 11.04 -10.71 20.53
N GLU A 132 12.02 -9.88 20.84
CA GLU A 132 11.91 -8.73 21.74
C GLU A 132 10.99 -7.65 21.16
N GLU A 133 11.07 -7.41 19.84
CA GLU A 133 10.17 -6.47 19.15
C GLU A 133 8.72 -6.96 19.15
N TYR A 134 8.49 -8.25 18.94
CA TYR A 134 7.15 -8.84 19.08
C TYR A 134 6.61 -8.69 20.49
N ASP A 135 7.42 -8.92 21.52
CA ASP A 135 6.98 -8.77 22.91
C ASP A 135 6.56 -7.32 23.22
N ALA A 136 7.28 -6.33 22.66
CA ALA A 136 6.90 -4.91 22.72
C ALA A 136 5.60 -4.61 21.97
N ILE A 137 5.43 -5.14 20.75
CA ILE A 137 4.20 -4.99 19.95
C ILE A 137 3.01 -5.59 20.70
N PHE A 138 3.14 -6.80 21.22
CA PHE A 138 2.12 -7.49 22.00
C PHE A 138 1.75 -6.71 23.25
N GLY A 139 2.72 -6.11 23.95
CA GLY A 139 2.44 -5.18 25.04
C GLY A 139 1.56 -3.99 24.60
N GLY A 140 1.80 -3.44 23.41
CA GLY A 140 1.03 -2.33 22.84
C GLY A 140 -0.39 -2.69 22.37
N VAL A 141 -0.61 -3.94 21.93
CA VAL A 141 -1.92 -4.38 21.41
C VAL A 141 -2.75 -5.20 22.40
N ARG A 142 -2.16 -5.72 23.49
CA ARG A 142 -2.80 -6.63 24.46
C ARG A 142 -4.16 -6.16 24.96
N ASN A 143 -4.26 -4.89 25.36
CA ASN A 143 -5.52 -4.33 25.86
C ASN A 143 -6.61 -4.28 24.77
N LEU A 144 -6.21 -3.99 23.52
CA LEU A 144 -7.11 -3.96 22.38
C LEU A 144 -7.53 -5.39 21.97
N ALA A 145 -6.60 -6.34 22.03
CA ALA A 145 -6.85 -7.75 21.75
C ALA A 145 -7.86 -8.33 22.74
N LYS A 146 -7.66 -8.08 24.04
CA LYS A 146 -8.59 -8.50 25.09
C LYS A 146 -9.98 -7.89 24.91
N ALA A 147 -10.06 -6.61 24.54
CA ALA A 147 -11.34 -5.95 24.23
C ALA A 147 -12.04 -6.53 23.00
N ALA A 148 -11.27 -7.06 22.04
CA ALA A 148 -11.77 -7.75 20.85
C ALA A 148 -12.05 -9.25 21.07
N GLY A 149 -11.88 -9.77 22.28
CA GLY A 149 -12.18 -11.17 22.63
C GLY A 149 -11.03 -12.17 22.42
N PHE A 150 -9.82 -11.70 22.14
CA PHE A 150 -8.63 -12.55 21.98
C PHE A 150 -8.03 -12.91 23.36
N THR A 151 -7.45 -14.12 23.48
CA THR A 151 -6.74 -14.56 24.69
C THR A 151 -5.37 -13.90 24.80
N ASP A 152 -4.82 -13.83 26.01
CA ASP A 152 -3.45 -13.31 26.28
C ASP A 152 -2.37 -14.37 26.06
N GLU A 153 -2.53 -15.15 24.98
CA GLU A 153 -1.57 -16.13 24.52
C GLU A 153 -0.82 -15.56 23.32
N ARG A 154 0.47 -15.91 23.17
CA ARG A 154 1.35 -15.32 22.14
C ARG A 154 0.76 -15.47 20.73
N ASP A 155 0.24 -16.66 20.41
CA ASP A 155 -0.31 -16.95 19.09
C ASP A 155 -1.61 -16.19 18.82
N SER A 156 -2.46 -16.04 19.84
CA SER A 156 -3.69 -15.24 19.77
C SER A 156 -3.40 -13.75 19.57
N LEU A 157 -2.42 -13.19 20.29
CA LEU A 157 -1.97 -11.81 20.11
C LEU A 157 -1.32 -11.58 18.73
N PHE A 158 -0.58 -12.57 18.24
CA PHE A 158 0.02 -12.53 16.90
C PHE A 158 -1.06 -12.53 15.82
N GLN A 159 -2.09 -13.39 15.94
CA GLN A 159 -3.23 -13.39 15.03
C GLN A 159 -3.95 -12.04 15.05
N PHE A 160 -4.25 -11.50 16.23
CA PHE A 160 -4.88 -10.18 16.36
C PHE A 160 -4.04 -9.07 15.71
N PHE A 161 -2.72 -9.10 15.90
CA PHE A 161 -1.79 -8.17 15.27
C PHE A 161 -1.87 -8.26 13.74
N LEU A 162 -1.78 -9.47 13.17
CA LEU A 162 -1.87 -9.68 11.72
C LEU A 162 -3.22 -9.24 11.16
N ASP A 163 -4.33 -9.55 11.84
CA ASP A 163 -5.67 -9.14 11.42
C ASP A 163 -5.78 -7.61 11.35
N ARG A 164 -5.19 -6.90 12.31
CA ARG A 164 -5.13 -5.44 12.28
C ARG A 164 -4.24 -4.91 11.15
N VAL A 165 -3.08 -5.50 10.92
CA VAL A 165 -2.20 -5.11 9.80
C VAL A 165 -2.98 -5.26 8.49
N ARG A 166 -3.59 -6.42 8.24
CA ARG A 166 -4.31 -6.69 6.98
C ARG A 166 -5.57 -5.85 6.79
N LYS A 167 -6.19 -5.42 7.90
CA LYS A 167 -7.33 -4.51 7.87
C LYS A 167 -6.93 -3.07 7.54
N ASN A 168 -5.75 -2.65 7.99
CA ASN A 168 -5.37 -1.23 7.99
C ASN A 168 -4.27 -0.89 6.98
N LEU A 169 -3.47 -1.84 6.51
CA LEU A 169 -2.36 -1.58 5.59
C LEU A 169 -2.70 -2.11 4.20
N HIS A 170 -2.89 -1.18 3.25
CA HIS A 170 -3.27 -1.47 1.88
C HIS A 170 -2.13 -1.15 0.94
N MET A 171 -1.71 -2.09 0.10
CA MET A 171 -0.67 -1.85 -0.88
C MET A 171 -1.25 -1.30 -2.19
N ILE A 172 -0.66 -0.23 -2.71
CA ILE A 172 -0.88 0.29 -4.06
C ILE A 172 0.43 0.20 -4.84
N LEU A 173 0.53 -0.76 -5.76
CA LEU A 173 1.69 -0.93 -6.62
C LEU A 173 1.47 -0.29 -7.99
N CYS A 174 2.26 0.72 -8.33
CA CYS A 174 2.27 1.34 -9.65
C CYS A 174 3.32 0.68 -10.54
N HIS A 175 2.91 0.05 -11.63
CA HIS A 175 3.83 -0.61 -12.58
C HIS A 175 3.60 -0.13 -14.02
N SER A 176 4.69 -0.01 -14.78
CA SER A 176 4.61 0.17 -16.22
C SER A 176 4.44 -1.18 -16.94
N PRO A 177 3.52 -1.32 -17.91
CA PRO A 177 3.44 -2.52 -18.74
C PRO A 177 4.55 -2.57 -19.80
N VAL A 178 5.38 -1.52 -19.92
CA VAL A 178 6.45 -1.44 -20.91
C VAL A 178 7.62 -2.36 -20.51
N GLY A 179 8.05 -3.19 -21.46
CA GLY A 179 9.13 -4.16 -21.27
C GLY A 179 8.66 -5.47 -20.61
N ASP A 180 9.60 -6.39 -20.39
CA ASP A 180 9.29 -7.73 -19.90
C ASP A 180 9.18 -7.85 -18.38
N GLN A 181 9.61 -6.83 -17.63
CA GLN A 181 9.75 -6.89 -16.17
C GLN A 181 8.41 -7.16 -15.48
N PHE A 182 7.32 -6.56 -15.93
CA PHE A 182 6.00 -6.82 -15.37
C PHE A 182 5.62 -8.30 -15.47
N ARG A 183 5.81 -8.89 -16.66
CA ARG A 183 5.51 -10.30 -16.93
C ARG A 183 6.43 -11.25 -16.17
N ILE A 184 7.73 -10.92 -16.08
CA ILE A 184 8.72 -11.73 -15.35
C ILE A 184 8.39 -11.73 -13.85
N ARG A 185 8.16 -10.54 -13.27
CA ARG A 185 7.82 -10.38 -11.85
C ARG A 185 6.49 -11.04 -11.51
N GLY A 186 5.47 -10.90 -12.35
CA GLY A 186 4.17 -11.57 -12.14
C GLY A 186 4.26 -13.10 -12.14
N ARG A 187 5.24 -13.70 -12.85
CA ARG A 187 5.50 -15.15 -12.80
C ARG A 187 6.33 -15.56 -11.59
N LYS A 188 7.33 -14.77 -11.21
CA LYS A 188 8.21 -15.03 -10.05
C LYS A 188 7.48 -14.83 -8.72
N PHE A 189 6.57 -13.87 -8.66
CA PHE A 189 5.86 -13.44 -7.44
C PHE A 189 4.35 -13.43 -7.67
N PRO A 190 3.68 -14.60 -7.60
CA PRO A 190 2.27 -14.74 -7.95
C PRO A 190 1.33 -13.85 -7.14
N ALA A 191 1.67 -13.52 -5.89
CA ALA A 191 0.81 -12.68 -5.03
C ALA A 191 0.61 -11.27 -5.60
N LEU A 192 1.55 -10.76 -6.41
CA LEU A 192 1.40 -9.49 -7.11
C LEU A 192 0.19 -9.47 -8.05
N VAL A 193 -0.21 -10.63 -8.58
CA VAL A 193 -1.31 -10.76 -9.54
C VAL A 193 -2.55 -11.38 -8.87
N SER A 194 -2.37 -12.32 -7.95
CA SER A 194 -3.50 -13.04 -7.33
C SER A 194 -4.11 -12.34 -6.11
N CYS A 195 -3.34 -11.51 -5.40
CA CYS A 195 -3.77 -10.86 -4.16
C CYS A 195 -4.01 -9.35 -4.32
N MET A 196 -4.02 -8.85 -5.56
CA MET A 196 -4.24 -7.45 -5.89
C MET A 196 -5.33 -7.32 -6.96
N VAL A 197 -6.15 -6.28 -6.86
CA VAL A 197 -7.09 -5.90 -7.92
C VAL A 197 -6.33 -5.06 -8.94
N ILE A 198 -6.36 -5.50 -10.20
CA ILE A 198 -5.67 -4.81 -11.30
C ILE A 198 -6.54 -3.67 -11.82
N ASP A 199 -5.98 -2.47 -11.82
CA ASP A 199 -6.55 -1.31 -12.49
C ASP A 199 -5.64 -0.87 -13.65
N VAL A 200 -6.17 -0.90 -14.87
CA VAL A 200 -5.41 -0.62 -16.09
C VAL A 200 -5.69 0.80 -16.57
N PHE A 201 -4.63 1.61 -16.58
CA PHE A 201 -4.62 2.98 -17.07
C PHE A 201 -4.30 2.98 -18.56
N SER A 202 -5.33 3.11 -19.39
CA SER A 202 -5.21 3.31 -20.83
C SER A 202 -4.80 4.74 -21.18
N ALA A 203 -4.42 4.96 -22.44
CA ALA A 203 -4.22 6.32 -22.94
C ALA A 203 -5.51 7.14 -22.75
N TRP A 204 -5.36 8.37 -22.27
CA TRP A 204 -6.49 9.28 -22.09
C TRP A 204 -7.12 9.62 -23.45
N PRO A 205 -8.46 9.67 -23.54
CA PRO A 205 -9.13 10.07 -24.77
C PRO A 205 -8.76 11.52 -25.11
N ARG A 206 -8.79 11.88 -26.40
CA ARG A 206 -8.41 13.23 -26.84
C ARG A 206 -9.29 14.32 -26.20
N ASP A 207 -10.53 13.98 -25.88
CA ASP A 207 -11.49 14.88 -25.23
C ASP A 207 -11.06 15.22 -23.79
N ALA A 208 -10.26 14.37 -23.13
CA ALA A 208 -9.68 14.65 -21.82
C ALA A 208 -8.55 15.70 -21.85
N LEU A 209 -8.03 16.04 -23.05
CA LEU A 209 -7.00 17.06 -23.23
C LEU A 209 -7.58 18.46 -23.52
N GLN A 210 -8.91 18.59 -23.54
CA GLN A 210 -9.61 19.85 -23.84
C GLN A 210 -10.11 20.59 -22.58
N GLY A 211 -9.77 20.08 -21.38
CA GLY A 211 -10.13 20.67 -20.09
C GLY A 211 -9.14 21.70 -19.59
#